data_AF-A0A3P8KL16-F1
#
_entry.id   AF-A0A3P8KL16-F1
#
_cell.length_a   1.000
_cell.length_b   1.000
_cell.length_c   1.000
_cell.angle_alpha   90.00
_cell.angle_beta   90.00
_cell.angle_gamma   90.00
#
_symmetry.space_group_name_H-M   'P 1'
#
loop_
_entity.id
_entity.type
_entity.pdbx_description
1 polymer ?
#
loop_
_entity_poly.entity_id
_entity_poly.type
_entity_poly.pdbx_seq_one_letter_code
_entity_poly.pdbx_strand_id
1 'polypeptide(L)'
;MRSLDRWVERLISDAEDNESADALRHVFTRWQNNTADALALTENSYQLAAIGPVVQQVDKLATLGLRLTDLVARQGTLDDKEYASVQAQLDEAAKTQDELVIAAVYPLEKLLRATKVE
;
A
#
# COMPACT_ATOMS: atom_id res chain seq x y z
N MET A 1 1.45 11.91 -2.61
CA MET A 1 0.43 11.37 -1.70
C MET A 1 -0.99 11.79 -2.06
N ARG A 2 -1.27 13.09 -2.25
CA ARG A 2 -2.58 13.58 -2.74
C ARG A 2 -3.05 12.90 -4.04
N SER A 3 -2.15 12.50 -4.93
CA SER A 3 -2.50 11.76 -6.16
C SER A 3 -2.95 10.32 -5.89
N LEU A 4 -2.31 9.64 -4.94
CA LEU A 4 -2.62 8.24 -4.60
C LEU A 4 -4.01 8.14 -3.98
N ASP A 5 -4.31 9.05 -3.06
CA ASP A 5 -5.64 9.17 -2.45
C ASP A 5 -6.73 9.46 -3.48
N ARG A 6 -6.46 10.35 -4.45
CA ARG A 6 -7.39 10.68 -5.54
C ARG A 6 -7.67 9.48 -6.45
N TRP A 7 -6.64 8.72 -6.83
CA TRP A 7 -6.84 7.51 -7.66
C TRP A 7 -7.62 6.45 -6.91
N VAL A 8 -7.37 6.29 -5.60
CA VAL A 8 -8.17 5.39 -4.75
C VAL A 8 -9.64 5.83 -4.71
N GLU A 9 -9.92 7.11 -4.46
CA GLU A 9 -11.30 7.62 -4.41
C GLU A 9 -12.03 7.44 -5.75
N ARG A 10 -11.35 7.69 -6.87
CA ARG A 10 -11.89 7.48 -8.20
C ARG A 10 -12.19 6.00 -8.46
N LEU A 11 -11.24 5.11 -8.19
CA LEU A 11 -11.41 3.67 -8.39
C LEU A 11 -12.50 3.05 -7.49
N ILE A 12 -12.65 3.53 -6.25
CA ILE A 12 -13.74 3.09 -5.37
C ILE A 12 -15.10 3.58 -5.88
N SER A 13 -15.15 4.79 -6.43
CA SER A 13 -16.39 5.37 -6.98
C SER A 13 -16.78 4.74 -8.32
N ASP A 14 -15.79 4.33 -9.11
CA ASP A 14 -15.94 3.68 -10.41
C ASP A 14 -14.87 2.60 -10.57
N ALA A 15 -15.25 1.34 -10.36
CA ALA A 15 -14.35 0.20 -10.49
C ALA A 15 -13.83 -0.01 -11.93
N GLU A 16 -14.47 0.59 -12.94
CA GLU A 16 -14.03 0.55 -14.33
C GLU A 16 -13.03 1.68 -14.68
N ASP A 17 -12.67 2.54 -13.71
CA ASP A 17 -11.61 3.55 -13.87
C ASP A 17 -10.23 2.89 -13.95
N ASN A 18 -9.93 2.35 -15.13
CA ASN A 18 -8.68 1.68 -15.46
C ASN A 18 -7.49 2.66 -15.40
N GLU A 19 -7.70 3.96 -15.63
CA GLU A 19 -6.65 4.97 -15.49
C GLU A 19 -6.16 5.02 -14.03
N SER A 20 -7.09 5.06 -13.09
CA SER A 20 -6.78 5.07 -11.66
C SER A 20 -6.20 3.74 -11.19
N ALA A 21 -6.73 2.61 -11.67
CA ALA A 21 -6.18 1.28 -11.38
C ALA A 21 -4.72 1.14 -11.86
N ASP A 22 -4.43 1.53 -13.11
CA ASP A 22 -3.10 1.42 -13.69
C ASP A 22 -2.11 2.40 -13.04
N ALA A 23 -2.55 3.60 -12.68
CA ALA A 23 -1.72 4.54 -11.93
C ALA A 23 -1.33 3.99 -10.55
N LEU A 24 -2.27 3.35 -9.84
CA LEU A 24 -2.00 2.69 -8.56
C LEU A 24 -1.03 1.52 -8.74
N ARG A 25 -1.28 0.63 -9.71
CA ARG A 25 -0.37 -0.49 -10.04
C ARG A 25 1.04 0.01 -10.33
N HIS A 26 1.16 1.02 -11.18
CA HIS A 26 2.45 1.59 -11.55
C HIS A 26 3.24 2.09 -10.32
N VAL A 27 2.58 2.79 -9.40
CA VAL A 27 3.24 3.28 -8.17
C VAL A 27 3.70 2.13 -7.29
N PHE A 28 2.83 1.15 -7.02
CA PHE A 28 3.18 0.03 -6.14
C PHE A 28 4.25 -0.89 -6.76
N THR A 29 4.19 -1.16 -8.06
CA THR A 29 5.25 -1.88 -8.76
C THR A 29 6.57 -1.13 -8.70
N ARG A 30 6.57 0.20 -8.85
CA ARG A 30 7.79 0.99 -8.69
C ARG A 30 8.37 0.91 -7.28
N TRP A 31 7.53 0.86 -6.25
CA TRP A 31 7.99 0.67 -4.88
C TRP A 31 8.66 -0.70 -4.69
N GLN A 32 8.00 -1.79 -5.12
CA GLN A 32 8.58 -3.14 -5.06
C GLN A 32 9.91 -3.24 -5.81
N ASN A 33 9.97 -2.69 -7.03
CA ASN A 33 11.18 -2.74 -7.85
C ASN A 33 12.36 -1.98 -7.24
N ASN A 34 12.09 -0.96 -6.43
CA ASN A 34 13.11 -0.14 -5.78
C ASN A 34 13.51 -0.68 -4.39
N THR A 35 12.80 -1.67 -3.84
CA THR A 35 13.03 -2.17 -2.47
C THR A 35 14.45 -2.67 -2.27
N ALA A 36 14.97 -3.49 -3.19
CA ALA A 36 16.30 -4.08 -3.07
C ALA A 36 17.40 -3.01 -3.05
N ASP A 37 17.33 -2.06 -3.99
CA ASP A 37 18.29 -0.96 -4.07
C ASP A 37 18.21 -0.04 -2.85
N ALA A 38 16.99 0.25 -2.37
CA ALA A 38 16.79 1.05 -1.17
C ALA A 38 17.35 0.35 0.07
N LEU A 39 17.12 -0.95 0.24
CA LEU A 39 17.68 -1.73 1.35
C LEU A 39 19.21 -1.73 1.32
N ALA A 40 19.81 -1.95 0.15
CA ALA A 40 21.26 -1.89 0.00
C ALA A 40 21.82 -0.53 0.44
N LEU A 41 21.13 0.58 0.15
CA LEU A 41 21.53 1.91 0.64
C LEU A 41 21.42 2.02 2.17
N THR A 42 20.39 1.44 2.79
CA THR A 42 20.23 1.45 4.26
C THR A 42 21.30 0.61 4.97
N GLU A 43 21.72 -0.50 4.37
CA GLU A 43 22.75 -1.38 4.93
C GLU A 43 24.16 -0.79 4.82
N ASN A 44 24.41 0.02 3.78
CA ASN A 44 25.72 0.59 3.48
C ASN A 44 25.92 2.02 3.99
N SER A 45 24.92 2.61 4.69
CA SER A 45 25.01 3.97 5.22
C SER A 45 24.49 4.05 6.65
N TYR A 46 25.37 4.43 7.59
CA TYR A 46 25.00 4.60 9.00
C TYR A 46 23.85 5.60 9.21
N GLN A 47 23.78 6.65 8.38
CA GLN A 47 22.71 7.65 8.43
C GLN A 47 21.37 7.09 7.96
N LEU A 48 21.38 6.07 7.10
CA LEU A 48 20.18 5.46 6.52
C LEU A 48 19.82 4.12 7.18
N ALA A 49 20.67 3.58 8.05
CA ALA A 49 20.42 2.30 8.71
C ALA A 49 19.07 2.28 9.47
N ALA A 50 18.71 3.40 10.10
CA ALA A 50 17.45 3.55 10.84
C ALA A 50 16.20 3.44 9.94
N ILE A 51 16.29 3.74 8.64
CA ILE A 51 15.14 3.68 7.73
C ILE A 51 14.96 2.30 7.07
N GLY A 52 15.86 1.33 7.33
CA GLY A 52 15.74 -0.05 6.81
C GLY A 52 14.37 -0.69 7.08
N PRO A 53 13.84 -0.66 8.33
CA PRO A 53 12.51 -1.17 8.64
C PRO A 53 11.39 -0.45 7.86
N VAL A 54 11.54 0.85 7.59
CA VAL A 54 10.57 1.62 6.80
C VAL A 54 10.57 1.15 5.34
N VAL A 55 11.73 0.88 4.75
CA VAL A 55 11.82 0.33 3.38
C VAL A 55 11.11 -1.02 3.29
N GLN A 56 11.34 -1.91 4.25
CA GLN A 56 10.64 -3.21 4.31
C GLN A 56 9.12 -3.04 4.46
N GLN A 57 8.68 -2.04 5.22
CA GLN A 57 7.26 -1.79 5.41
C GLN A 57 6.61 -1.19 4.14
N VAL A 58 7.32 -0.33 3.41
CA VAL A 58 6.86 0.18 2.10
C VAL A 58 6.71 -0.95 1.09
N ASP A 59 7.59 -1.96 1.09
CA ASP A 59 7.48 -3.13 0.22
C ASP A 59 6.23 -3.99 0.52
N LYS A 60 5.96 -4.23 1.81
CA LYS A 60 4.73 -4.91 2.25
C LYS A 60 3.49 -4.13 1.83
N LEU A 61 3.48 -2.82 2.03
CA LEU A 61 2.38 -1.95 1.61
C LEU A 61 2.22 -1.96 0.09
N ALA A 62 3.30 -1.97 -0.69
CA ALA A 62 3.20 -2.07 -2.14
C ALA A 62 2.53 -3.38 -2.57
N THR A 63 2.87 -4.49 -1.92
CA THR A 63 2.25 -5.80 -2.16
C THR A 63 0.75 -5.79 -1.83
N LEU A 64 0.37 -5.22 -0.69
CA LEU A 64 -1.04 -5.06 -0.31
C LEU A 64 -1.78 -4.11 -1.26
N GLY A 65 -1.15 -3.01 -1.64
CA GLY A 65 -1.70 -2.01 -2.57
C GLY A 65 -2.03 -2.60 -3.94
N LEU A 66 -1.13 -3.43 -4.51
CA LEU A 66 -1.41 -4.16 -5.75
C LEU A 66 -2.61 -5.10 -5.60
N ARG A 67 -2.59 -5.94 -4.56
CA ARG A 67 -3.68 -6.90 -4.30
C ARG A 67 -5.03 -6.21 -4.17
N LEU A 68 -5.09 -5.13 -3.38
CA LEU A 68 -6.34 -4.40 -3.12
C LEU A 68 -6.81 -3.62 -4.36
N THR A 69 -5.89 -3.04 -5.13
CA THR A 69 -6.23 -2.36 -6.40
C THR A 69 -6.88 -3.34 -7.38
N ASP A 70 -6.27 -4.51 -7.57
CA ASP A 70 -6.81 -5.56 -8.45
C ASP A 70 -8.15 -6.10 -7.96
N LEU A 71 -8.32 -6.20 -6.63
CA LEU A 71 -9.54 -6.68 -6.03
C LEU A 71 -10.70 -5.71 -6.23
N VAL A 72 -10.48 -4.40 -6.03
CA VAL A 72 -11.51 -3.37 -6.28
C VAL A 72 -11.84 -3.29 -7.77
N ALA A 73 -10.83 -3.26 -8.65
CA ALA A 73 -11.04 -3.16 -10.10
C ALA A 73 -11.83 -4.35 -10.68
N ARG A 74 -11.71 -5.54 -10.08
CA ARG A 74 -12.51 -6.73 -10.46
C ARG A 74 -13.82 -6.87 -9.69
N GLN A 75 -14.18 -5.87 -8.87
CA GLN A 75 -15.35 -5.87 -7.99
C GLN A 75 -15.42 -7.12 -7.08
N GLY A 76 -14.25 -7.60 -6.65
CA GLY A 76 -14.14 -8.75 -5.78
C GLY A 76 -14.17 -8.34 -4.30
N THR A 77 -14.36 -9.32 -3.44
CA THR A 77 -14.45 -9.13 -1.99
C THR A 77 -13.43 -10.01 -1.25
N LEU A 78 -13.16 -9.67 0.01
CA LEU A 78 -12.40 -10.47 0.97
C LEU A 78 -13.35 -11.10 1.98
N ASP A 79 -13.06 -12.32 2.42
CA ASP A 79 -13.72 -12.86 3.60
C ASP A 79 -13.25 -12.15 4.90
N ASP A 80 -13.96 -12.37 6.01
CA ASP A 80 -13.67 -11.71 7.29
C ASP A 80 -12.25 -11.97 7.79
N LYS A 81 -11.71 -13.17 7.55
CA LYS A 81 -10.37 -13.56 8.02
C LYS A 81 -9.30 -12.86 7.18
N GLU A 82 -9.49 -12.81 5.87
CA GLU A 82 -8.61 -12.09 4.96
C GLU A 82 -8.64 -10.58 5.26
N TYR A 83 -9.83 -10.01 5.44
CA TYR A 83 -10.00 -8.61 5.78
C TYR A 83 -9.26 -8.26 7.07
N ALA A 84 -9.49 -9.04 8.15
CA ALA A 84 -8.82 -8.82 9.43
C ALA A 84 -7.30 -8.96 9.33
N SER A 85 -6.81 -9.90 8.51
CA SER A 85 -5.38 -10.09 8.28
C SER A 85 -4.74 -8.90 7.53
N VAL A 86 -5.43 -8.32 6.55
CA VAL A 86 -4.93 -7.14 5.84
C VAL A 86 -5.01 -5.90 6.74
N GLN A 87 -6.11 -5.72 7.49
CA GLN A 87 -6.25 -4.61 8.44
C GLN A 87 -5.12 -4.62 9.48
N ALA A 88 -4.81 -5.78 10.08
CA ALA A 88 -3.72 -5.88 11.05
C ALA A 88 -2.34 -5.49 10.47
N GLN A 89 -2.10 -5.80 9.19
CA GLN A 89 -0.86 -5.38 8.51
C GLN A 89 -0.82 -3.87 8.24
N LEU A 90 -1.96 -3.25 7.93
CA LEU A 90 -2.07 -1.80 7.79
C LEU A 90 -1.92 -1.09 9.13
N ASP A 91 -2.52 -1.62 10.21
CA ASP A 91 -2.41 -1.08 11.56
C ASP A 91 -0.95 -1.11 12.05
N GLU A 92 -0.22 -2.20 11.77
CA GLU A 92 1.21 -2.29 12.07
C GLU A 92 2.02 -1.26 11.28
N ALA A 93 1.67 -1.04 10.01
CA ALA A 93 2.33 -0.07 9.15
C ALA A 93 2.06 1.39 9.54
N ALA A 94 0.91 1.66 10.18
CA ALA A 94 0.53 2.98 10.66
C ALA A 94 1.30 3.41 11.90
N LYS A 95 1.91 2.46 12.62
CA LYS A 95 2.76 2.76 13.77
C LYS A 95 3.97 3.56 13.31
N THR A 96 4.30 4.60 14.06
CA THR A 96 5.50 5.41 13.82
C THR A 96 6.74 4.53 13.95
N GLN A 97 7.61 4.59 12.95
CA GLN A 97 8.94 3.97 12.96
C GLN A 97 9.97 5.09 13.01
N ASP A 98 10.70 5.24 14.12
CA ASP A 98 11.72 6.28 14.32
C ASP A 98 11.30 7.66 13.76
N GLU A 99 10.15 8.15 14.25
CA GLU A 99 9.51 9.44 13.89
C GLU A 99 8.88 9.51 12.49
N LEU A 100 9.02 8.47 11.66
CA LEU A 100 8.41 8.40 10.34
C LEU A 100 7.05 7.70 10.37
N VAL A 101 6.08 8.31 9.70
CA VAL A 101 4.75 7.71 9.44
C VAL A 101 4.62 7.46 7.93
N ILE A 102 4.29 6.21 7.57
CA ILE A 102 4.05 5.86 6.16
C ILE A 102 2.62 6.23 5.81
N ALA A 103 2.46 7.45 5.32
CA ALA A 103 1.15 8.00 5.10
C ALA A 103 0.33 7.20 4.04
N ALA A 104 0.98 6.44 3.16
CA ALA A 104 0.32 5.55 2.19
C ALA A 104 -0.63 4.51 2.82
N VAL A 105 -0.55 4.28 4.13
CA VAL A 105 -1.51 3.42 4.84
C VAL A 105 -2.95 3.89 4.65
N TYR A 106 -3.24 5.19 4.75
CA TYR A 106 -4.64 5.68 4.67
C TYR A 106 -5.33 5.39 3.33
N PRO A 107 -4.71 5.64 2.16
CA PRO A 107 -5.29 5.19 0.89
C PRO A 107 -5.49 3.68 0.79
N LEU A 108 -4.61 2.87 1.38
CA LEU A 108 -4.76 1.41 1.39
C LEU A 108 -5.92 0.95 2.28
N GLU A 109 -6.14 1.61 3.42
CA GLU A 109 -7.32 1.35 4.26
C GLU A 109 -8.62 1.66 3.52
N LYS A 110 -8.66 2.74 2.71
CA LYS A 110 -9.82 3.05 1.86
C LYS A 110 -10.07 1.93 0.85
N LEU A 111 -9.03 1.45 0.16
CA LEU A 111 -9.15 0.31 -0.76
C LEU A 111 -9.62 -0.95 -0.03
N LEU A 112 -9.07 -1.26 1.14
CA LEU A 112 -9.47 -2.42 1.93
C LEU A 112 -10.96 -2.36 2.29
N ARG A 113 -11.44 -1.21 2.79
CA ARG A 113 -12.86 -1.02 3.14
C ARG A 113 -13.80 -1.27 1.97
N ALA A 114 -13.39 -0.94 0.75
CA ALA A 114 -14.17 -1.18 -0.47
C ALA A 114 -14.30 -2.66 -0.86
N THR A 115 -13.57 -3.56 -0.19
CA THR A 115 -13.56 -5.01 -0.50
C THR A 115 -14.29 -5.85 0.55
N LYS A 116 -14.90 -5.22 1.55
CA LYS A 116 -15.60 -5.94 2.62
C LYS A 116 -16.91 -6.54 2.11
N VAL A 117 -17.19 -7.80 2.45
CA VAL A 117 -18.50 -8.43 2.25
C VAL A 117 -19.51 -7.80 3.23
N GLU A 118 -20.67 -7.40 2.74
CA GLU A 118 -21.81 -6.97 3.58
C GLU A 118 -22.54 -8.17 4.22
#